data_AF-A0A7S3DRE0-F1
#
_entry.id   AF-A0A7S3DRE0-F1
#
_cell.length_a   1.000
_cell.length_b   1.000
_cell.length_c   1.000
_cell.angle_alpha   90.00
_cell.angle_beta   90.00
_cell.angle_gamma   90.00
#
_symmetry.space_group_name_H-M   'P 1'
#
loop_
_entity.id
_entity.type
_entity.pdbx_description
1 polymer ?
#
loop_
_entity_poly.entity_id
_entity_poly.type
_entity_poly.pdbx_seq_one_letter_code
_entity_poly.pdbx_strand_id
1 'polypeptide(L)'
;RAQLRDKLTAILDMPEGVLQERMMVGSAFSTAQYLKQIILDKKKESRVFVIGSEGLCQELRQTGFEVMDENDCDQSSMSRAELANHDFSKYHDGIDAVVVGHDTDLNYRKLSIAYV
;
A
#
# COMPACT_ATOMS: atom_id res chain seq x y z
N ARG A 1 9.55 -7.29 0.28
CA ARG A 1 11.02 -7.00 0.25
C ARG A 1 11.89 -8.20 -0.12
N ALA A 2 11.61 -9.41 0.38
CA ALA A 2 12.30 -10.65 -0.04
C ALA A 2 12.49 -10.82 -1.56
N GLN A 3 11.44 -10.61 -2.37
CA GLN A 3 11.56 -10.73 -3.83
C GLN A 3 12.57 -9.76 -4.47
N LEU A 4 12.70 -8.54 -3.93
CA LEU A 4 13.66 -7.56 -4.43
C LEU A 4 15.09 -7.98 -4.11
N ARG A 5 15.32 -8.46 -2.89
CA ARG A 5 16.61 -9.03 -2.47
C ARG A 5 17.01 -10.16 -3.42
N ASP A 6 16.12 -11.11 -3.66
CA ASP A 6 16.44 -12.31 -4.45
C ASP A 6 16.76 -11.94 -5.90
N LYS A 7 16.00 -10.99 -6.49
CA LYS A 7 16.28 -10.45 -7.82
C LYS A 7 17.62 -9.72 -7.89
N LEU A 8 17.94 -8.89 -6.89
CA LEU A 8 19.22 -8.17 -6.86
C LEU A 8 20.41 -9.09 -6.65
N THR A 9 20.29 -10.11 -5.79
CA THR A 9 21.32 -11.14 -5.62
C THR A 9 21.63 -11.81 -6.96
N ALA A 10 20.60 -12.16 -7.73
CA ALA A 10 20.77 -12.77 -9.04
C ALA A 10 21.37 -11.81 -10.09
N ILE A 11 20.92 -10.55 -10.14
CA ILE A 11 21.41 -9.55 -11.11
C ILE A 11 22.85 -9.14 -10.83
N LEU A 12 23.23 -9.03 -9.57
CA LEU A 12 24.55 -8.57 -9.14
C LEU A 12 25.56 -9.72 -8.98
N ASP A 13 25.15 -10.97 -9.27
CA ASP A 13 25.96 -12.18 -9.12
C ASP A 13 26.65 -12.27 -7.74
N MET A 14 25.89 -11.96 -6.69
CA MET A 14 26.41 -11.96 -5.32
C MET A 14 26.18 -13.30 -4.62
N PRO A 15 27.11 -13.75 -3.75
CA PRO A 15 26.91 -14.94 -2.94
C PRO A 15 25.66 -14.83 -2.05
N GLU A 16 24.98 -15.96 -1.84
CA GLU A 16 23.83 -16.03 -0.93
C GLU A 16 24.20 -15.54 0.48
N GLY A 17 23.31 -14.76 1.08
CA GLY A 17 23.48 -14.23 2.45
C GLY A 17 24.28 -12.93 2.58
N VAL A 18 24.93 -12.47 1.50
CA VAL A 18 25.60 -11.15 1.46
C VAL A 18 24.55 -10.03 1.51
N LEU A 19 23.55 -10.08 0.63
CA LEU A 19 22.43 -9.15 0.65
C LEU A 19 21.40 -9.59 1.69
N GLN A 20 21.12 -8.70 2.64
CA GLN A 20 20.19 -8.95 3.73
C GLN A 20 18.96 -8.06 3.60
N GLU A 21 17.80 -8.54 4.06
CA GLU A 21 16.53 -7.84 3.84
C GLU A 21 16.49 -6.43 4.46
N ARG A 22 17.23 -6.20 5.55
CA ARG A 22 17.38 -4.86 6.15
C ARG A 22 18.10 -3.85 5.25
N MET A 23 18.89 -4.32 4.29
CA MET A 23 19.59 -3.47 3.31
C MET A 23 18.65 -3.05 2.17
N MET A 24 17.50 -3.72 2.03
CA MET A 24 16.50 -3.38 1.01
C MET A 24 15.62 -2.25 1.53
N VAL A 25 16.08 -1.01 1.33
CA VAL A 25 15.36 0.19 1.74
C VAL A 25 14.61 0.75 0.54
N GLY A 26 13.33 0.41 0.44
CA GLY A 26 12.41 0.92 -0.59
C GLY A 26 11.54 2.07 -0.10
N SER A 27 10.83 2.71 -1.04
CA SER A 27 9.82 3.72 -0.73
C SER A 27 8.72 3.16 0.19
N ALA A 28 8.21 1.95 -0.10
CA ALA A 28 7.21 1.30 0.74
C ALA A 28 7.64 1.15 2.21
N PHE A 29 8.89 0.70 2.45
CA PHE A 29 9.44 0.58 3.80
C PHE A 29 9.54 1.93 4.49
N SER A 30 10.10 2.92 3.79
CA SER A 30 10.27 4.27 4.34
C SER A 30 8.93 4.90 4.71
N THR A 31 7.93 4.74 3.85
CA THR A 31 6.56 5.21 4.09
C THR A 31 5.92 4.51 5.28
N ALA A 32 6.03 3.18 5.38
CA ALA A 32 5.46 2.44 6.50
C ALA A 32 6.10 2.84 7.84
N GLN A 33 7.43 3.02 7.89
CA GLN A 33 8.12 3.49 9.09
C GLN A 33 7.72 4.93 9.47
N TYR A 34 7.58 5.82 8.47
CA TYR A 34 7.11 7.17 8.71
C TYR A 34 5.70 7.16 9.31
N LEU A 35 4.75 6.44 8.68
CA LEU A 35 3.37 6.33 9.15
C LEU A 35 3.29 5.71 10.55
N LYS A 36 4.14 4.73 10.85
CA LYS A 36 4.22 4.13 12.19
C LYS A 36 4.49 5.19 13.25
N GLN A 37 5.50 6.03 13.03
CA GLN A 37 5.89 7.08 13.96
C GLN A 37 4.79 8.13 14.14
N ILE A 38 4.08 8.48 13.07
CA ILE A 38 3.08 9.54 13.13
C ILE A 38 1.71 9.08 13.64
N ILE A 39 1.32 7.83 13.37
CA ILE A 39 -0.01 7.28 13.66
C ILE A 39 0.04 6.11 14.64
N LEU A 40 0.66 4.97 14.30
CA LEU A 40 0.58 3.74 15.11
C LEU A 40 1.17 3.91 16.52
N ASP A 41 2.26 4.67 16.65
CA ASP A 41 2.88 4.92 17.96
C ASP A 41 1.96 5.77 18.87
N LYS A 42 0.92 6.42 18.30
CA LYS A 42 -0.08 7.22 19.02
C LYS A 42 -1.45 6.54 19.13
N LYS A 43 -1.78 5.65 18.19
CA LYS A 43 -3.07 4.96 18.06
C LYS A 43 -2.84 3.48 17.81
N LYS A 44 -3.28 2.62 18.74
CA LYS A 44 -3.05 1.16 18.69
C LYS A 44 -3.63 0.46 17.46
N GLU A 45 -4.72 0.99 16.91
CA GLU A 45 -5.39 0.46 15.73
C GLU A 45 -5.47 1.56 14.70
N SER A 46 -4.90 1.33 13.52
CA SER A 46 -4.94 2.30 12.44
C SER A 46 -5.21 1.62 11.10
N ARG A 47 -6.12 2.23 10.35
CA ARG A 47 -6.48 1.78 9.00
C ARG A 47 -5.94 2.75 7.98
N VAL A 48 -5.39 2.21 6.90
CA VAL A 48 -4.88 2.99 5.79
C VAL A 48 -5.51 2.52 4.49
N PHE A 49 -5.91 3.48 3.66
CA PHE A 49 -6.33 3.20 2.30
C PHE A 49 -5.11 3.22 1.38
N VAL A 50 -4.92 2.18 0.57
CA VAL A 50 -3.74 2.05 -0.28
C VAL A 50 -4.13 2.04 -1.75
N ILE A 51 -3.52 2.95 -2.51
CA ILE A 51 -3.44 2.86 -3.97
C ILE A 51 -2.00 2.45 -4.29
N GLY A 52 -1.79 1.22 -4.73
CA GLY A 52 -0.44 0.72 -4.96
C GLY A 52 -0.40 -0.78 -5.20
N SER A 53 0.79 -1.23 -5.60
CA SER A 53 1.12 -2.64 -5.71
C SER A 53 1.06 -3.37 -4.37
N GLU A 54 0.86 -4.68 -4.41
CA GLU A 54 0.83 -5.56 -3.24
C GLU A 54 2.10 -5.45 -2.37
N GLY A 55 3.25 -5.09 -2.95
CA GLY A 55 4.47 -4.85 -2.20
C GLY A 55 4.36 -3.71 -1.19
N LEU A 56 3.56 -2.68 -1.48
CA LEU A 56 3.26 -1.59 -0.55
C LEU A 56 2.28 -2.06 0.53
N CYS A 57 1.20 -2.74 0.14
CA CYS A 57 0.22 -3.29 1.07
C CYS A 57 0.87 -4.23 2.10
N GLN A 58 1.74 -5.13 1.64
CA GLN A 58 2.46 -6.07 2.50
C GLN A 58 3.33 -5.34 3.54
N GLU A 59 4.04 -4.29 3.14
CA GLU A 59 4.92 -3.54 4.05
C GLU A 59 4.14 -2.82 5.15
N LEU A 60 2.99 -2.25 4.80
CA LEU A 60 2.08 -1.60 5.75
C LEU A 60 1.45 -2.60 6.72
N ARG A 61 0.98 -3.76 6.22
CA ARG A 61 0.46 -4.86 7.03
C ARG A 61 1.53 -5.39 8.01
N GLN A 62 2.77 -5.57 7.55
CA GLN A 62 3.89 -6.00 8.40
C GLN A 62 4.24 -4.99 9.50
N THR A 63 3.92 -3.72 9.29
CA THR A 63 4.16 -2.65 10.26
C THR A 63 3.05 -2.57 11.31
N GLY A 64 1.90 -3.21 11.07
CA GLY A 64 0.77 -3.29 11.98
C GLY A 64 -0.48 -2.50 11.55
N PHE A 65 -0.50 -1.99 10.32
CA PHE A 65 -1.68 -1.30 9.78
C PHE A 65 -2.71 -2.28 9.23
N GLU A 66 -3.99 -1.95 9.39
CA GLU A 66 -5.08 -2.55 8.63
C GLU A 66 -5.11 -1.88 7.24
N VAL A 67 -4.88 -2.66 6.18
CA VAL A 67 -4.78 -2.14 4.81
C VAL A 67 -6.07 -2.40 4.06
N MET A 68 -6.71 -1.32 3.61
CA MET A 68 -7.82 -1.33 2.66
C MET A 68 -7.26 -0.99 1.28
N ASP A 69 -7.57 -1.81 0.28
CA ASP A 69 -7.23 -1.56 -1.11
C ASP A 69 -8.43 -1.90 -2.02
N GLU A 70 -8.44 -1.34 -3.23
CA GLU A 70 -9.46 -1.64 -4.27
C GLU A 70 -8.86 -2.38 -5.46
N ASN A 71 -7.91 -3.26 -5.18
CA ASN A 71 -7.28 -4.08 -6.21
C ASN A 71 -8.20 -5.20 -6.72
N ASP A 72 -9.33 -5.47 -6.06
CA ASP A 72 -10.29 -6.52 -6.43
C ASP A 72 -11.28 -6.13 -7.55
N CYS A 73 -11.21 -4.91 -8.09
CA CYS A 73 -12.12 -4.49 -9.16
C CYS A 73 -11.39 -4.18 -10.47
N ASP A 74 -11.47 -5.12 -11.43
CA ASP A 74 -10.97 -4.99 -12.81
C ASP A 74 -11.62 -3.86 -13.64
N GLN A 75 -12.52 -3.08 -13.04
CA GLN A 75 -13.20 -1.98 -13.71
C GLN A 75 -12.38 -0.70 -13.64
N SER A 76 -11.76 -0.35 -14.77
CA SER A 76 -10.96 0.87 -14.95
C SER A 76 -11.78 2.17 -14.95
N SER A 77 -13.10 2.08 -15.10
CA SER A 77 -14.02 3.23 -15.08
C SER A 77 -15.14 3.05 -14.06
N MET A 78 -15.49 4.13 -13.36
CA MET A 78 -16.80 4.28 -12.74
C MET A 78 -17.66 5.19 -13.62
N SER A 79 -18.84 4.73 -13.99
CA SER A 79 -19.88 5.60 -14.54
C SER A 79 -20.38 6.58 -13.46
N ARG A 80 -21.00 7.68 -13.89
CA ARG A 80 -21.58 8.66 -12.94
C ARG A 80 -22.66 8.04 -12.04
N ALA A 81 -23.41 7.06 -12.56
CA ALA A 81 -24.44 6.37 -11.80
C ALA A 81 -23.84 5.40 -10.76
N GLU A 82 -22.76 4.71 -11.11
CA GLU A 82 -22.02 3.87 -10.15
C GLU A 82 -21.39 4.71 -9.06
N LEU A 83 -20.75 5.83 -9.41
CA LEU A 83 -20.17 6.74 -8.42
C LEU A 83 -21.23 7.28 -7.45
N ALA A 84 -22.42 7.63 -7.95
CA ALA A 84 -23.51 8.14 -7.13
C ALA A 84 -24.13 7.08 -6.20
N ASN A 85 -24.11 5.81 -6.62
CA ASN A 85 -24.63 4.69 -5.85
C ASN A 85 -23.55 3.95 -5.04
N HIS A 86 -22.29 4.36 -5.16
CA HIS A 86 -21.20 3.69 -4.47
C HIS A 86 -21.29 3.98 -2.99
N ASP A 87 -21.30 2.92 -2.18
CA ASP A 87 -21.33 3.05 -0.74
C ASP A 87 -19.93 3.36 -0.22
N PHE A 88 -19.65 4.66 -0.18
CA PHE A 88 -18.44 5.22 0.37
C PHE A 88 -18.26 4.91 1.86
N SER A 89 -19.35 4.67 2.62
CA SER A 89 -19.26 4.49 4.08
C SER A 89 -18.31 3.36 4.51
N LYS A 90 -18.18 2.32 3.68
CA LYS A 90 -17.24 1.21 3.85
C LYS A 90 -15.77 1.65 3.88
N TYR A 91 -15.44 2.75 3.23
CA TYR A 91 -14.08 3.29 3.11
C TYR A 91 -13.84 4.56 3.93
N HIS A 92 -14.86 5.14 4.58
CA HIS A 92 -14.67 6.37 5.37
C HIS A 92 -14.63 6.15 6.88
N ASP A 93 -15.29 5.12 7.39
CA ASP A 93 -15.30 4.89 8.83
C ASP A 93 -13.94 4.35 9.30
N GLY A 94 -13.12 5.26 9.83
CA GLY A 94 -11.90 4.92 10.58
C GLY A 94 -10.62 4.80 9.77
N ILE A 95 -10.54 5.38 8.56
CA ILE A 95 -9.29 5.51 7.81
C ILE A 95 -8.48 6.71 8.32
N ASP A 96 -7.23 6.47 8.71
CA ASP A 96 -6.33 7.49 9.26
C ASP A 96 -5.43 8.11 8.20
N ALA A 97 -5.18 7.41 7.09
CA ALA A 97 -4.36 7.92 5.99
C ALA A 97 -4.66 7.23 4.66
N VAL A 98 -4.49 7.98 3.56
CA VAL A 98 -4.38 7.44 2.20
C VAL A 98 -2.91 7.37 1.81
N VAL A 99 -2.46 6.22 1.33
CA VAL A 99 -1.09 5.96 0.90
C VAL A 99 -1.08 5.62 -0.58
N VAL A 100 -0.38 6.43 -1.36
CA VAL A 100 -0.23 6.23 -2.81
C VAL A 100 1.20 5.80 -3.10
N GLY A 101 1.33 4.69 -3.83
CA GLY A 101 2.61 4.17 -4.29
C GLY A 101 2.59 3.82 -5.78
N HIS A 102 3.57 3.02 -6.18
CA HIS A 102 3.63 2.50 -7.53
C HIS A 102 2.46 1.53 -7.78
N ASP A 103 1.63 1.85 -8.77
CA ASP A 103 0.48 1.06 -9.23
C ASP A 103 0.52 1.04 -10.77
N THR A 104 0.57 -0.14 -11.37
CA THR A 104 0.56 -0.33 -12.83
C THR A 104 -0.83 -0.15 -13.44
N ASP A 105 -1.86 -0.29 -12.60
CA ASP A 105 -3.28 -0.30 -12.97
C ASP A 105 -4.00 0.88 -12.31
N LEU A 106 -3.27 1.99 -12.12
CA LEU A 106 -3.80 3.24 -11.60
C LEU A 106 -4.91 3.74 -12.51
N ASN A 107 -6.09 3.98 -11.94
CA ASN A 107 -7.26 4.38 -12.70
C ASN A 107 -8.12 5.41 -11.94
N TYR A 108 -9.07 6.02 -12.65
CA TYR A 108 -9.92 7.08 -12.10
C TYR A 108 -10.82 6.58 -10.96
N ARG A 109 -11.24 5.31 -11.00
CA ARG A 109 -12.03 4.70 -9.93
C ARG A 109 -11.26 4.69 -8.62
N LYS A 110 -10.02 4.17 -8.61
CA LYS A 110 -9.12 4.14 -7.45
C LYS A 110 -8.91 5.54 -6.85
N LEU A 111 -8.76 6.56 -7.71
CA LEU A 111 -8.60 7.95 -7.26
C LEU A 111 -9.90 8.56 -6.69
N SER A 112 -11.06 8.17 -7.20
CA SER A 112 -12.35 8.74 -6.77
C SER A 112 -12.79 8.24 -5.39
N ILE A 113 -12.34 7.06 -5.00
CA ILE A 113 -12.64 6.44 -3.70
C ILE A 113 -11.58 6.77 -2.64
N ALA A 114 -10.36 7.12 -3.06
CA ALA A 114 -9.26 7.42 -2.16
C ALA A 114 -9.36 8.85 -1.62
N TYR A 115 -10.31 9.06 -0.69
CA TYR A 115 -10.41 10.30 0.06
C TYR A 115 -10.56 10.03 1.55
N VAL A 116 -10.01 10.95 2.36
CA VAL A 116 -10.07 10.98 3.82
C VAL A 116 -10.95 12.14 4.24
#